data_AF-A0A9X3GSJ1-F1
#
_entry.id   AF-A0A9X3GSJ1-F1
#
_cell.length_a   1.000
_cell.length_b   1.000
_cell.length_c   1.000
_cell.angle_alpha   90.00
_cell.angle_beta   90.00
_cell.angle_gamma   90.00
#
_symmetry.space_group_name_H-M   'P 1'
#
loop_
_entity.id
_entity.type
_entity.pdbx_description
1 polymer ?
#
loop_
_entity_poly.entity_id
_entity_poly.type
_entity_poly.pdbx_seq_one_letter_code
_entity_poly.pdbx_strand_id
1 'polypeptide(L)'
;MTATRLNPLDTAWLFTESRATPNHVGGLLQFRLPPKAPRDFLRAMVAEFRAHRDVVAPWNQRLKLPFLKNPLPSWVEDDDIDMEYHVRHAALPWPGGERELGELVGRLHSTPIDLARPPWECTIIEGLGDDRFALFIKMHHSLIDGISGIKMLERAMATTARASLKLPPFFAAPPPRSSRAASKRPAPSVANAAAAAIEGLSTQARSLPQLASAFGSILRRIGDPDDGLSVPFDAPRSVLNGRVREKRRFATQQFGIERMRTLAAAAQCTLNDVVLAVCGGALRRFLLERDELPAKSLTAGIPVSVRPKDDEGTGNAISFIVASLGTDLPDAGERLMAIRTSVRHAKAHVQGLPRQAMTQYTMLLMAPTMLTLLTGIGGRTPPMFNITISNVPGPDKPLYFRGAEMVSIYPASIVTHGQALNITCESYAGQMNFGFTACHTTVPSMQKVAVYCADALAELEQIFLPKPAAKKRAPRRKKTAAD
;
A
#
# COMPACT_ATOMS: atom_id res chain seq x y z
N MET A 1 -0.59 33.31 -1.86
CA MET A 1 -0.76 31.88 -1.60
C MET A 1 -1.68 31.27 -2.64
N THR A 2 -1.12 30.47 -3.52
CA THR A 2 -1.82 29.55 -4.42
C THR A 2 -2.57 28.51 -3.58
N ALA A 3 -3.84 28.27 -3.90
CA ALA A 3 -4.67 27.29 -3.20
C ALA A 3 -5.12 26.20 -4.18
N THR A 4 -4.86 24.94 -3.84
CA THR A 4 -5.29 23.77 -4.65
C THR A 4 -6.44 23.07 -3.95
N ARG A 5 -7.54 22.82 -4.69
CA ARG A 5 -8.69 22.07 -4.16
C ARG A 5 -8.36 20.60 -4.04
N LEU A 6 -8.87 19.97 -2.99
CA LEU A 6 -8.85 18.52 -2.84
C LEU A 6 -9.90 17.89 -3.75
N ASN A 7 -9.57 16.75 -4.36
CA ASN A 7 -10.59 15.94 -4.99
C ASN A 7 -11.47 15.25 -3.91
N PRO A 8 -12.65 14.70 -4.28
CA PRO A 8 -13.55 14.08 -3.29
C PRO A 8 -12.94 12.90 -2.52
N LEU A 9 -12.06 12.10 -3.15
CA LEU A 9 -11.40 10.97 -2.48
C LEU A 9 -10.37 11.45 -1.46
N ASP A 10 -9.57 12.47 -1.80
CA ASP A 10 -8.60 13.09 -0.89
C ASP A 10 -9.30 13.69 0.33
N THR A 11 -10.47 14.29 0.10
CA THR A 11 -11.33 14.85 1.14
C THR A 11 -11.88 13.77 2.08
N ALA A 12 -12.27 12.60 1.55
CA ALA A 12 -12.76 11.47 2.35
C ALA A 12 -11.69 10.94 3.32
N TRP A 13 -10.41 10.91 2.92
CA TRP A 13 -9.32 10.52 3.81
C TRP A 13 -9.17 11.48 4.99
N LEU A 14 -9.37 12.79 4.81
CA LEU A 14 -9.33 13.73 5.94
C LEU A 14 -10.51 13.51 6.90
N PHE A 15 -11.71 13.28 6.38
CA PHE A 15 -12.91 13.16 7.23
C PHE A 15 -13.03 11.82 7.95
N THR A 16 -12.43 10.75 7.41
CA THR A 16 -12.43 9.42 8.03
C THR A 16 -11.25 9.18 8.97
N GLU A 17 -10.31 10.13 9.04
CA GLU A 17 -9.18 10.03 9.94
C GLU A 17 -9.64 10.12 11.40
N SER A 18 -9.02 9.30 12.25
CA SER A 18 -9.17 9.40 13.70
C SER A 18 -7.84 9.05 14.37
N ARG A 19 -7.73 9.31 15.68
CA ARG A 19 -6.54 8.89 16.44
C ARG A 19 -6.27 7.38 16.31
N ALA A 20 -7.32 6.56 16.25
CA ALA A 20 -7.20 5.11 16.10
C ALA A 20 -6.92 4.68 14.65
N THR A 21 -7.23 5.52 13.67
CA THR A 21 -7.14 5.26 12.23
C THR A 21 -6.50 6.44 11.50
N PRO A 22 -5.22 6.76 11.78
CA PRO A 22 -4.54 7.80 11.03
C PRO A 22 -4.43 7.41 9.56
N ASN A 23 -4.69 8.37 8.67
CA ASN A 23 -4.81 8.14 7.23
C ASN A 23 -3.52 8.53 6.48
N HIS A 24 -2.38 8.12 7.03
CA HIS A 24 -1.07 8.24 6.39
C HIS A 24 -0.58 6.90 5.84
N VAL A 25 0.21 6.98 4.77
CA VAL A 25 0.97 5.86 4.23
C VAL A 25 2.45 6.08 4.52
N GLY A 26 3.22 5.01 4.56
CA GLY A 26 4.67 5.07 4.71
C GLY A 26 5.39 4.21 3.69
N GLY A 27 6.63 4.56 3.41
CA GLY A 27 7.60 3.72 2.72
C GLY A 27 8.79 3.49 3.64
N LEU A 28 9.11 2.22 3.90
CA LEU A 28 10.36 1.81 4.52
C LEU A 28 11.36 1.44 3.41
N LEU A 29 12.33 2.32 3.19
CA LEU A 29 13.36 2.14 2.18
C LEU A 29 14.64 1.73 2.89
N GLN A 30 15.16 0.55 2.58
CA GLN A 30 16.44 0.10 3.15
C GLN A 30 17.56 0.30 2.13
N PHE A 31 18.71 0.73 2.62
CA PHE A 31 19.88 1.02 1.81
C PHE A 31 21.10 0.30 2.34
N ARG A 32 21.96 -0.16 1.45
CA ARG A 32 23.34 -0.56 1.76
C ARG A 32 24.22 0.69 1.77
N LEU A 33 25.01 0.86 2.82
CA LEU A 33 25.96 1.95 2.92
C LEU A 33 26.93 1.93 1.72
N PRO A 34 27.35 3.11 1.22
CA PRO A 34 28.37 3.18 0.20
C PRO A 34 29.66 2.48 0.65
N PRO A 35 30.42 1.86 -0.27
CA PRO A 35 31.74 1.33 0.06
C PRO A 35 32.61 2.40 0.69
N LYS A 36 33.23 2.10 1.84
CA LYS A 36 34.06 3.03 2.62
C LYS A 36 33.31 4.29 3.09
N ALA A 37 31.99 4.20 3.32
CA ALA A 37 31.23 5.28 3.93
C ALA A 37 31.91 5.74 5.23
N PRO A 38 32.05 7.05 5.45
CA PRO A 38 32.62 7.54 6.70
C PRO A 38 31.69 7.24 7.87
N ARG A 39 32.23 7.14 9.09
CA ARG A 39 31.46 6.77 10.29
C ARG A 39 30.31 7.74 10.59
N ASP A 40 30.44 8.99 10.16
CA ASP A 40 29.44 10.04 10.32
C ASP A 40 28.51 10.19 9.10
N PHE A 41 28.52 9.26 8.13
CA PHE A 41 27.72 9.33 6.89
C PHE A 41 26.25 9.69 7.15
N LEU A 42 25.59 9.00 8.09
CA LEU A 42 24.18 9.26 8.40
C LEU A 42 23.97 10.59 9.14
N ARG A 43 24.89 10.96 10.04
CA ARG A 43 24.87 12.26 10.72
C ARG A 43 25.01 13.40 9.72
N ALA A 44 25.93 13.28 8.76
CA ALA A 44 26.11 14.25 7.70
C ALA A 44 24.86 14.37 6.82
N MET A 45 24.23 13.26 6.47
CA MET A 45 22.96 13.25 5.72
C MET A 45 21.81 13.91 6.50
N VAL A 46 21.67 13.66 7.80
CA VAL A 46 20.68 14.33 8.66
C VAL A 46 20.92 15.84 8.67
N ALA A 47 22.18 16.26 8.87
CA ALA A 47 22.55 17.67 8.87
C ALA A 47 22.29 18.35 7.52
N GLU A 48 22.63 17.69 6.42
CA GLU A 48 22.35 18.15 5.05
C GLU A 48 20.86 18.38 4.84
N PHE A 49 20.02 17.40 5.22
CA PHE A 49 18.57 17.51 5.04
C PHE A 49 17.97 18.62 5.91
N ARG A 50 18.42 18.79 7.15
CA ARG A 50 17.93 19.84 8.06
C ARG A 50 18.39 21.24 7.66
N ALA A 51 19.53 21.37 6.98
CA ALA A 51 20.05 22.64 6.49
C ALA A 51 19.40 23.10 5.17
N HIS A 52 18.71 22.20 4.46
CA HIS A 52 18.06 22.52 3.20
C HIS A 52 16.87 23.47 3.43
N ARG A 53 16.65 24.41 2.50
CA ARG A 53 15.58 25.43 2.57
C ARG A 53 14.62 25.39 1.40
N ASP A 54 15.04 24.82 0.28
CA ASP A 54 14.20 24.67 -0.90
C ASP A 54 13.34 23.40 -0.76
N VAL A 55 12.06 23.56 -0.44
CA VAL A 55 11.09 22.46 -0.40
C VAL A 55 10.03 22.72 -1.45
N VAL A 56 9.81 21.76 -2.35
CA VAL A 56 8.93 21.95 -3.50
C VAL A 56 7.66 21.13 -3.35
N ALA A 57 6.60 21.49 -4.10
CA ALA A 57 5.35 20.76 -4.07
C ALA A 57 5.53 19.27 -4.44
N PRO A 58 4.82 18.34 -3.77
CA PRO A 58 3.81 18.57 -2.73
C PRO A 58 4.38 18.69 -1.29
N TRP A 59 5.69 18.64 -1.11
CA TRP A 59 6.35 18.61 0.21
C TRP A 59 6.22 19.92 0.99
N ASN A 60 5.92 21.03 0.32
CA ASN A 60 5.65 22.32 0.95
C ASN A 60 4.15 22.62 1.09
N GLN A 61 3.26 21.65 0.84
CA GLN A 61 1.82 21.88 0.92
C GLN A 61 1.28 21.48 2.29
N ARG A 62 0.60 22.41 2.97
CA ARG A 62 -0.11 22.15 4.25
C ARG A 62 -1.60 22.34 4.11
N LEU A 63 -2.36 21.71 5.02
CA LEU A 63 -3.81 21.81 4.99
C LEU A 63 -4.26 23.14 5.60
N LYS A 64 -5.00 23.93 4.83
CA LYS A 64 -5.74 25.08 5.35
C LYS A 64 -7.17 24.65 5.64
N LEU A 65 -7.51 24.59 6.93
CA LEU A 65 -8.87 24.27 7.37
C LEU A 65 -9.88 25.35 6.95
N PRO A 66 -11.17 24.97 6.77
CA PRO A 66 -12.22 25.91 6.45
C PRO A 66 -12.32 27.07 7.44
N PHE A 67 -12.48 28.30 6.95
CA PHE A 67 -12.77 29.47 7.78
C PHE A 67 -13.64 30.47 7.02
N LEU A 68 -14.72 30.95 7.65
CA LEU A 68 -15.74 31.91 7.17
C LEU A 68 -16.11 31.79 5.67
N LYS A 69 -15.26 32.33 4.78
CA LYS A 69 -15.49 32.48 3.34
C LYS A 69 -14.99 31.29 2.49
N ASN A 70 -14.24 30.35 3.05
CA ASN A 70 -13.80 29.14 2.35
C ASN A 70 -14.34 27.89 3.07
N PRO A 71 -15.47 27.32 2.61
CA PRO A 71 -16.18 26.26 3.33
C PRO A 71 -15.52 24.87 3.18
N LEU A 72 -14.47 24.74 2.37
CA LEU A 72 -13.81 23.47 2.09
C LEU A 72 -12.31 23.52 2.41
N PRO A 73 -11.71 22.42 2.90
CA PRO A 73 -10.27 22.34 3.09
C PRO A 73 -9.54 22.57 1.76
N SER A 74 -8.35 23.17 1.81
CA SER A 74 -7.51 23.40 0.64
C SER A 74 -6.04 23.29 0.98
N TRP A 75 -5.24 22.84 0.01
CA TRP A 75 -3.79 22.87 0.14
C TRP A 75 -3.28 24.27 -0.13
N VAL A 76 -2.41 24.76 0.74
CA VAL A 76 -1.67 26.01 0.55
C VAL A 76 -0.18 25.74 0.69
N GLU A 77 0.62 26.49 -0.05
CA GLU A 77 2.08 26.47 0.10
C GLU A 77 2.48 27.07 1.46
N ASP A 78 3.46 26.42 2.08
CA ASP A 78 4.12 26.83 3.30
C ASP A 78 5.58 27.17 3.00
N ASP A 79 5.97 28.41 3.29
CA ASP A 79 7.30 28.95 2.98
C ASP A 79 8.25 28.85 4.19
N ASP A 80 7.74 28.51 5.38
CA ASP A 80 8.51 28.43 6.63
C ASP A 80 8.44 27.02 7.23
N ILE A 81 9.20 26.10 6.63
CA ILE A 81 9.18 24.69 6.98
C ILE A 81 10.24 24.36 8.03
N ASP A 82 9.76 23.92 9.20
CA ASP A 82 10.58 23.40 10.28
C ASP A 82 11.17 22.02 9.92
N MET A 83 12.36 22.02 9.34
CA MET A 83 13.03 20.80 8.92
C MET A 83 13.43 19.87 10.07
N GLU A 84 13.54 20.35 11.31
CA GLU A 84 13.81 19.47 12.46
C GLU A 84 12.59 18.64 12.84
N TYR A 85 11.38 19.20 12.65
CA TYR A 85 10.14 18.46 12.80
C TYR A 85 10.01 17.34 11.75
N HIS A 86 10.27 17.67 10.48
CA HIS A 86 10.09 16.75 9.36
C HIS A 86 11.22 15.73 9.20
N VAL A 87 12.47 16.09 9.52
CA VAL A 87 13.64 15.22 9.37
C VAL A 87 14.15 14.77 10.73
N ARG A 88 13.87 13.51 11.05
CA ARG A 88 14.20 12.87 12.32
C ARG A 88 15.31 11.84 12.12
N HIS A 89 16.01 11.56 13.20
CA HIS A 89 17.08 10.55 13.26
C HIS A 89 16.77 9.59 14.41
N ALA A 90 16.86 8.30 14.15
CA ALA A 90 16.63 7.23 15.11
C ALA A 90 17.70 6.14 14.96
N ALA A 91 17.93 5.39 16.02
CA ALA A 91 18.82 4.22 16.02
C ALA A 91 18.07 3.00 16.51
N LEU A 92 18.36 1.83 15.92
CA LEU A 92 17.84 0.55 16.41
C LEU A 92 18.64 0.06 17.63
N PRO A 93 17.98 -0.57 18.61
CA PRO A 93 18.67 -1.33 19.62
C PRO A 93 19.35 -2.57 19.00
N TRP A 94 20.41 -3.07 19.63
CA TRP A 94 21.03 -4.35 19.27
C TRP A 94 19.99 -5.50 19.33
N PRO A 95 19.98 -6.46 18.39
CA PRO A 95 20.96 -6.68 17.32
C PRO A 95 20.68 -5.92 16.00
N GLY A 96 19.68 -5.04 15.94
CA GLY A 96 19.40 -4.23 14.74
C GLY A 96 18.85 -5.03 13.56
N GLY A 97 18.05 -6.07 13.83
CA GLY A 97 17.44 -6.90 12.80
C GLY A 97 16.07 -6.39 12.34
N GLU A 98 15.44 -7.16 11.44
CA GLU A 98 14.10 -6.85 10.91
C GLU A 98 13.02 -6.78 12.02
N ARG A 99 13.23 -7.47 13.14
CA ARG A 99 12.34 -7.40 14.30
C ARG A 99 12.39 -6.01 14.95
N GLU A 100 13.58 -5.54 15.31
CA GLU A 100 13.76 -4.22 15.92
C GLU A 100 13.31 -3.10 14.97
N LEU A 101 13.58 -3.26 13.67
CA LEU A 101 13.11 -2.34 12.63
C LEU A 101 11.58 -2.31 12.54
N GLY A 102 10.91 -3.47 12.51
CA GLY A 102 9.45 -3.57 12.48
C GLY A 102 8.79 -2.97 13.72
N GLU A 103 9.40 -3.10 14.90
CA GLU A 103 8.94 -2.46 16.13
C GLU A 103 9.06 -0.93 16.08
N LEU A 104 10.20 -0.40 15.60
CA LEU A 104 10.37 1.05 15.41
C LEU A 104 9.38 1.59 14.38
N VAL A 105 9.28 0.97 13.21
CA VAL A 105 8.35 1.40 12.15
C VAL A 105 6.90 1.31 12.62
N GLY A 106 6.53 0.25 13.34
CA GLY A 106 5.21 0.15 13.97
C GLY A 106 4.91 1.33 14.90
N ARG A 107 5.87 1.76 15.72
CA ARG A 107 5.72 2.97 16.56
C ARG A 107 5.60 4.24 15.73
N LEU A 108 6.48 4.47 14.76
CA LEU A 108 6.48 5.66 13.89
C LEU A 108 5.17 5.78 13.09
N HIS A 109 4.64 4.65 12.63
CA HIS A 109 3.38 4.57 11.87
C HIS A 109 2.12 4.64 12.75
N SER A 110 2.26 4.52 14.08
CA SER A 110 1.15 4.68 15.03
C SER A 110 0.82 6.15 15.31
N THR A 111 1.79 7.05 15.14
CA THR A 111 1.64 8.48 15.46
C THR A 111 1.03 9.23 14.27
N PRO A 112 -0.15 9.86 14.41
CA PRO A 112 -0.75 10.69 13.36
C PRO A 112 0.18 11.84 12.94
N ILE A 113 0.05 12.28 11.70
CA ILE A 113 0.77 13.46 11.21
C ILE A 113 0.01 14.73 11.64
N ASP A 114 0.75 15.76 12.05
CA ASP A 114 0.18 17.10 12.25
C ASP A 114 -0.18 17.76 10.91
N LEU A 115 -1.48 17.87 10.62
CA LEU A 115 -2.00 18.48 9.41
C LEU A 115 -1.89 20.02 9.39
N ALA A 116 -1.52 20.65 10.50
CA ALA A 116 -1.22 22.09 10.52
C ALA A 116 0.10 22.42 9.79
N ARG A 117 0.93 21.42 9.55
CA ARG A 117 2.21 21.47 8.83
C ARG A 117 2.11 20.72 7.50
N PRO A 118 3.09 20.82 6.60
CA PRO A 118 3.14 19.94 5.45
C PRO A 118 3.12 18.47 5.90
N PRO A 119 2.14 17.65 5.47
CA PRO A 119 1.82 16.43 6.19
C PRO A 119 2.69 15.24 5.75
N TRP A 120 4.00 15.36 6.03
CA TRP A 120 5.01 14.34 5.82
C TRP A 120 6.05 14.31 6.94
N GLU A 121 6.70 13.17 7.14
CA GLU A 121 7.83 12.98 8.05
C GLU A 121 8.84 12.03 7.38
N CYS A 122 10.13 12.23 7.64
CA CYS A 122 11.21 11.34 7.24
C CYS A 122 12.08 11.01 8.45
N THR A 123 12.16 9.73 8.79
CA THR A 123 13.07 9.25 9.83
C THR A 123 14.22 8.49 9.19
N ILE A 124 15.43 9.01 9.35
CA ILE A 124 16.67 8.30 9.02
C ILE A 124 16.95 7.34 10.18
N ILE A 125 17.07 6.05 9.89
CA ILE A 125 17.21 4.97 10.88
C ILE A 125 18.58 4.31 10.71
N GLU A 126 19.41 4.39 11.75
CA GLU A 126 20.72 3.73 11.83
C GLU A 126 20.71 2.47 12.71
N GLY A 127 21.83 1.74 12.71
CA GLY A 127 22.00 0.55 13.55
C GLY A 127 21.39 -0.73 12.97
N LEU A 128 21.08 -0.77 11.67
CA LEU A 128 20.71 -2.01 10.99
C LEU A 128 21.97 -2.87 10.76
N GLY A 129 21.81 -4.19 10.83
CA GLY A 129 22.87 -5.14 10.46
C GLY A 129 23.27 -5.07 8.98
N ASP A 130 24.40 -5.69 8.64
CA ASP A 130 24.92 -5.84 7.26
C ASP A 130 25.26 -4.53 6.54
N ASP A 131 25.82 -3.55 7.28
CA ASP A 131 26.17 -2.22 6.77
C ASP A 131 24.97 -1.53 6.07
N ARG A 132 23.77 -1.66 6.68
CA ARG A 132 22.55 -1.04 6.18
C ARG A 132 22.09 0.15 7.02
N PHE A 133 21.26 0.97 6.42
CA PHE A 133 20.42 1.96 7.11
C PHE A 133 19.05 2.00 6.43
N ALA A 134 18.09 2.70 7.02
CA ALA A 134 16.77 2.87 6.41
C ALA A 134 16.29 4.32 6.44
N LEU A 135 15.43 4.66 5.48
CA LEU A 135 14.58 5.84 5.51
C LEU A 135 13.14 5.35 5.70
N PHE A 136 12.48 5.81 6.76
CA PHE A 136 11.03 5.67 6.89
C PHE A 136 10.37 7.00 6.56
N ILE A 137 9.76 7.07 5.38
CA ILE A 137 9.08 8.27 4.88
C ILE A 137 7.59 8.06 5.02
N LYS A 138 6.91 8.92 5.79
CA LYS A 138 5.48 8.86 6.07
C LYS A 138 4.82 10.11 5.47
N MET A 139 3.67 9.96 4.82
CA MET A 139 2.93 11.08 4.24
C MET A 139 1.42 10.82 4.27
N HIS A 140 0.63 11.88 4.44
CA HIS A 140 -0.82 11.75 4.49
C HIS A 140 -1.41 11.37 3.12
N HIS A 141 -2.35 10.42 3.09
CA HIS A 141 -2.87 9.81 1.86
C HIS A 141 -3.74 10.77 1.00
N SER A 142 -4.08 11.93 1.54
CA SER A 142 -4.70 13.02 0.77
C SER A 142 -3.74 13.76 -0.17
N LEU A 143 -2.42 13.63 0.02
CA LEU A 143 -1.41 14.21 -0.87
C LEU A 143 -0.88 13.22 -1.91
N ILE A 144 -0.98 11.92 -1.62
CA ILE A 144 -0.32 10.89 -2.41
C ILE A 144 -1.16 9.61 -2.46
N ASP A 145 -1.13 8.96 -3.63
CA ASP A 145 -1.50 7.55 -3.76
C ASP A 145 -0.22 6.69 -3.90
N GLY A 146 -0.35 5.37 -3.77
CA GLY A 146 0.81 4.47 -3.85
C GLY A 146 1.64 4.63 -5.12
N ILE A 147 1.00 4.77 -6.30
CA ILE A 147 1.69 4.87 -7.60
C ILE A 147 2.39 6.23 -7.72
N SER A 148 1.71 7.31 -7.35
CA SER A 148 2.31 8.65 -7.33
C SER A 148 3.50 8.71 -6.36
N GLY A 149 3.43 7.99 -5.24
CA GLY A 149 4.52 7.87 -4.26
C GLY A 149 5.77 7.22 -4.85
N ILE A 150 5.61 6.12 -5.58
CA ILE A 150 6.75 5.42 -6.21
C ILE A 150 7.37 6.26 -7.32
N LYS A 151 6.56 6.88 -8.19
CA LYS A 151 7.06 7.81 -9.20
C LYS A 151 7.82 8.99 -8.58
N MET A 152 7.37 9.48 -7.43
CA MET A 152 8.05 10.56 -6.71
C MET A 152 9.40 10.10 -6.16
N LEU A 153 9.45 8.88 -5.62
CA LEU A 153 10.69 8.29 -5.14
C LEU A 153 11.71 8.05 -6.26
N GLU A 154 11.27 7.48 -7.39
CA GLU A 154 12.11 7.23 -8.56
C GLU A 154 12.80 8.50 -9.05
N ARG A 155 12.08 9.64 -9.07
CA ARG A 155 12.62 10.94 -9.46
C ARG A 155 13.69 11.47 -8.49
N ALA A 156 13.62 11.07 -7.23
CA ALA A 156 14.58 11.48 -6.20
C ALA A 156 15.84 10.59 -6.16
N MET A 157 15.96 9.60 -7.06
CA MET A 157 17.03 8.62 -7.08
C MET A 157 17.74 8.56 -8.43
N ALA A 158 18.90 7.90 -8.47
CA ALA A 158 19.63 7.65 -9.71
C ALA A 158 19.85 6.15 -9.94
N THR A 159 20.12 5.77 -11.19
CA THR A 159 20.46 4.39 -11.57
C THR A 159 21.93 4.03 -11.31
N THR A 160 22.75 4.97 -10.83
CA THR A 160 24.14 4.73 -10.46
C THR A 160 24.52 5.47 -9.18
N ALA A 161 25.43 4.89 -8.39
CA ALA A 161 25.95 5.52 -7.18
C ALA A 161 26.53 6.91 -7.46
N ARG A 162 27.36 7.06 -8.51
CA ARG A 162 28.00 8.34 -8.87
C ARG A 162 26.99 9.43 -9.21
N ALA A 163 25.94 9.11 -9.98
CA ALA A 163 24.92 10.09 -10.34
C ALA A 163 24.09 10.52 -9.11
N SER A 164 23.83 9.59 -8.18
CA SER A 164 23.02 9.88 -6.98
C SER A 164 23.65 10.89 -6.00
N LEU A 165 24.97 11.10 -6.08
CA LEU A 165 25.70 12.07 -5.25
C LEU A 165 25.34 13.53 -5.57
N LYS A 166 24.82 13.80 -6.77
CA LYS A 166 24.48 15.15 -7.24
C LYS A 166 23.00 15.50 -7.09
N LEU A 167 22.18 14.54 -6.66
CA LEU A 167 20.74 14.75 -6.55
C LEU A 167 20.41 15.62 -5.34
N PRO A 168 19.40 16.49 -5.41
CA PRO A 168 18.88 17.15 -4.21
C PRO A 168 18.24 16.12 -3.26
N PRO A 169 17.94 16.50 -2.01
CA PRO A 169 17.05 15.69 -1.17
C PRO A 169 15.71 15.44 -1.87
N PHE A 170 15.03 14.34 -1.52
CA PHE A 170 13.79 13.94 -2.22
C PHE A 170 12.68 15.01 -2.16
N PHE A 171 12.65 15.82 -1.11
CA PHE A 171 11.67 16.90 -0.92
C PHE A 171 11.99 18.18 -1.70
N ALA A 172 13.16 18.21 -2.35
CA ALA A 172 13.65 19.31 -3.19
C ALA A 172 13.78 18.90 -4.67
N ALA A 173 13.40 17.66 -5.02
CA ALA A 173 13.42 17.19 -6.40
C ALA A 173 12.31 17.88 -7.21
N PRO A 174 12.63 18.53 -8.35
CA PRO A 174 11.67 19.33 -9.09
C PRO A 174 10.48 18.50 -9.60
N PRO A 175 9.25 19.07 -9.59
CA PRO A 175 8.08 18.39 -10.13
C PRO A 175 8.23 18.15 -11.65
N PRO A 176 7.51 17.16 -12.21
CA PRO A 176 7.57 16.87 -13.64
C PRO A 176 7.19 18.11 -14.47
N ARG A 177 7.93 18.35 -15.55
CA ARG A 177 7.74 19.49 -16.49
C ARG A 177 6.34 19.53 -17.14
N SER A 178 5.55 18.47 -17.04
CA SER A 178 4.19 18.35 -17.61
C SER A 178 3.07 18.92 -16.72
N SER A 179 3.36 19.42 -15.51
CA SER A 179 2.35 20.10 -14.67
C SER A 179 2.00 21.50 -15.19
N ARG A 180 1.64 21.59 -16.48
CA ARG A 180 1.12 22.80 -17.10
C ARG A 180 -0.29 23.00 -16.57
N ALA A 181 -0.38 23.78 -15.50
CA ALA A 181 -1.60 24.28 -14.86
C ALA A 181 -2.63 23.20 -14.51
N ALA A 182 -2.59 22.71 -13.25
CA ALA A 182 -3.85 22.53 -12.54
C ALA A 182 -4.59 23.87 -12.73
N SER A 183 -5.71 23.87 -13.46
CA SER A 183 -6.40 25.11 -13.85
C SER A 183 -6.49 26.00 -12.61
N LYS A 184 -5.91 27.20 -12.67
CA LYS A 184 -5.99 28.22 -11.61
C LYS A 184 -7.45 28.61 -11.47
N ARG A 185 -8.26 27.77 -10.83
CA ARG A 185 -9.67 28.04 -10.56
C ARG A 185 -9.70 29.00 -9.38
N PRO A 186 -10.35 30.17 -9.51
CA PRO A 186 -10.45 31.11 -8.41
C PRO A 186 -11.05 30.41 -7.17
N ALA A 187 -10.61 30.85 -5.99
CA ALA A 187 -11.20 30.42 -4.72
C ALA A 187 -12.74 30.56 -4.81
N PRO A 188 -13.51 29.53 -4.42
CA PRO A 188 -14.96 29.59 -4.59
C PRO A 188 -15.57 30.73 -3.78
N SER A 189 -16.41 31.54 -4.41
CA SER A 189 -17.52 32.18 -3.72
C SER A 189 -18.64 31.14 -3.56
N VAL A 190 -19.57 31.39 -2.63
CA VAL A 190 -20.74 30.52 -2.37
C VAL A 190 -21.52 30.19 -3.65
N ALA A 191 -21.56 31.13 -4.61
CA ALA A 191 -22.20 30.96 -5.91
C ALA A 191 -21.54 29.90 -6.81
N ASN A 192 -20.20 29.81 -6.81
CA ASN A 192 -19.46 28.83 -7.62
C ASN A 192 -19.54 27.40 -7.05
N ALA A 193 -19.79 27.26 -5.75
CA ALA A 193 -20.03 25.96 -5.11
C ALA A 193 -21.44 25.42 -5.44
N ALA A 194 -22.45 26.29 -5.46
CA ALA A 194 -23.82 25.92 -5.84
C ALA A 194 -23.91 25.49 -7.31
N ALA A 195 -23.26 26.23 -8.22
CA ALA A 195 -23.23 25.87 -9.65
C ALA A 195 -22.55 24.50 -9.89
N ALA A 196 -21.42 24.24 -9.23
CA ALA A 196 -20.73 22.95 -9.32
C ALA A 196 -21.53 21.79 -8.69
N ALA A 197 -22.31 22.05 -7.64
CA ALA A 197 -23.21 21.07 -7.06
C ALA A 197 -24.37 20.71 -8.01
N ILE A 198 -24.94 21.70 -8.70
CA ILE A 198 -26.01 21.51 -9.70
C ILE A 198 -25.48 20.78 -10.94
N GLU A 199 -24.29 21.14 -11.42
CA GLU A 199 -23.65 20.48 -12.56
C GLU A 199 -23.30 19.02 -12.23
N GLY A 200 -22.83 18.75 -11.00
CA GLY A 200 -22.63 17.40 -10.47
C GLY A 200 -23.92 16.58 -10.33
N LEU A 201 -25.02 17.21 -9.93
CA LEU A 201 -26.35 16.58 -9.86
C LEU A 201 -26.90 16.22 -11.26
N SER A 202 -26.66 17.07 -12.26
CA SER A 202 -27.15 16.83 -13.63
C SER A 202 -26.33 15.75 -14.38
N THR A 203 -25.03 15.63 -14.09
CA THR A 203 -24.22 14.49 -14.55
C THR A 203 -24.55 13.19 -13.80
N GLN A 204 -24.93 13.26 -12.53
CA GLN A 204 -25.45 12.11 -11.78
C GLN A 204 -26.69 11.52 -12.47
N ALA A 205 -27.66 12.34 -12.89
CA ALA A 205 -28.89 11.90 -13.56
C ALA A 205 -28.66 10.98 -14.79
N ARG A 206 -27.61 11.25 -15.59
CA ARG A 206 -27.32 10.50 -16.83
C ARG A 206 -26.66 9.14 -16.60
N SER A 207 -26.06 8.92 -15.43
CA SER A 207 -25.37 7.67 -15.07
C SER A 207 -26.25 6.66 -14.33
N LEU A 208 -27.43 7.07 -13.86
CA LEU A 208 -28.34 6.27 -13.03
C LEU A 208 -28.73 4.91 -13.65
N PRO A 209 -29.14 4.79 -14.93
CA PRO A 209 -29.52 3.50 -15.51
C PRO A 209 -28.35 2.51 -15.57
N GLN A 210 -27.15 3.00 -15.87
CA GLN A 210 -25.93 2.20 -15.98
C GLN A 210 -25.49 1.72 -14.59
N LEU A 211 -25.53 2.59 -13.58
CA LEU A 211 -25.25 2.23 -12.19
C LEU A 211 -26.28 1.24 -11.64
N ALA A 212 -27.57 1.45 -11.92
CA ALA A 212 -28.64 0.52 -11.53
C ALA A 212 -28.46 -0.86 -12.16
N SER A 213 -28.02 -0.94 -13.42
CA SER A 213 -27.71 -2.22 -14.06
C SER A 213 -26.47 -2.92 -13.47
N ALA A 214 -25.41 -2.16 -13.18
CA ALA A 214 -24.19 -2.67 -12.57
C ALA A 214 -24.46 -3.25 -11.17
N PHE A 215 -25.15 -2.48 -10.31
CA PHE A 215 -25.54 -2.95 -8.97
C PHE A 215 -26.63 -4.02 -9.01
N GLY A 216 -27.58 -3.94 -9.93
CA GLY A 216 -28.59 -4.98 -10.15
C GLY A 216 -27.96 -6.33 -10.54
N SER A 217 -26.87 -6.31 -11.32
CA SER A 217 -26.13 -7.54 -11.65
C SER A 217 -25.44 -8.16 -10.42
N ILE A 218 -24.88 -7.33 -9.52
CA ILE A 218 -24.30 -7.79 -8.26
C ILE A 218 -25.39 -8.38 -7.35
N LEU A 219 -26.52 -7.68 -7.19
CA LEU A 219 -27.63 -8.10 -6.33
C LEU A 219 -28.26 -9.44 -6.78
N ARG A 220 -28.42 -9.66 -8.09
CA ARG A 220 -28.96 -10.92 -8.64
C ARG A 220 -28.05 -12.12 -8.41
N ARG A 221 -26.77 -11.89 -8.09
CA ARG A 221 -25.74 -12.91 -7.88
C ARG A 221 -25.45 -13.14 -6.40
N ILE A 222 -26.14 -12.44 -5.50
CA ILE A 222 -26.05 -12.69 -4.05
C ILE A 222 -26.65 -14.06 -3.75
N GLY A 223 -25.83 -14.95 -3.19
CA GLY A 223 -26.27 -16.28 -2.77
C GLY A 223 -26.20 -17.36 -3.85
N ASP A 224 -25.67 -17.07 -5.04
CA ASP A 224 -25.38 -18.07 -6.08
C ASP A 224 -23.97 -18.67 -5.85
N PRO A 225 -23.86 -19.96 -5.44
CA PRO A 225 -22.57 -20.61 -5.19
C PRO A 225 -21.74 -20.83 -6.46
N ASP A 226 -22.36 -20.90 -7.64
CA ASP A 226 -21.74 -21.35 -8.88
C ASP A 226 -21.10 -20.21 -9.71
N ASP A 227 -21.42 -18.94 -9.41
CA ASP A 227 -20.95 -17.79 -10.19
C ASP A 227 -19.52 -17.33 -9.80
N GLY A 228 -18.96 -17.81 -8.68
CA GLY A 228 -17.56 -17.55 -8.26
C GLY A 228 -17.20 -16.08 -7.96
N LEU A 229 -18.16 -15.16 -8.03
CA LEU A 229 -18.00 -13.74 -7.75
C LEU A 229 -18.16 -13.47 -6.24
N SER A 230 -17.16 -12.89 -5.59
CA SER A 230 -17.30 -12.42 -4.22
C SER A 230 -18.03 -11.09 -4.18
N VAL A 231 -19.19 -11.05 -3.54
CA VAL A 231 -20.01 -9.84 -3.44
C VAL A 231 -19.53 -8.95 -2.28
N PRO A 232 -19.38 -7.61 -2.49
CA PRO A 232 -19.12 -6.69 -1.40
C PRO A 232 -20.15 -6.83 -0.27
N PHE A 233 -19.69 -6.77 0.98
CA PHE A 233 -20.52 -6.89 2.20
C PHE A 233 -21.07 -8.29 2.50
N ASP A 234 -20.73 -9.30 1.71
CA ASP A 234 -21.02 -10.72 1.96
C ASP A 234 -19.79 -11.48 2.56
N ALA A 235 -18.78 -10.73 2.98
CA ALA A 235 -17.59 -11.28 3.62
C ALA A 235 -17.92 -11.86 5.01
N PRO A 236 -17.32 -12.99 5.41
CA PRO A 236 -17.54 -13.55 6.74
C PRO A 236 -17.09 -12.58 7.83
N ARG A 237 -17.72 -12.66 9.01
CA ARG A 237 -17.15 -12.03 10.20
C ARG A 237 -15.84 -12.73 10.55
N SER A 238 -14.78 -11.96 10.75
CA SER A 238 -13.47 -12.45 11.18
C SER A 238 -12.90 -11.51 12.24
N VAL A 239 -11.95 -12.01 13.03
CA VAL A 239 -11.16 -11.23 13.98
C VAL A 239 -10.42 -10.05 13.33
N LEU A 240 -10.21 -10.10 12.01
CA LEU A 240 -9.63 -9.02 11.23
C LEU A 240 -10.56 -7.81 11.06
N ASN A 241 -11.86 -7.94 11.37
CA ASN A 241 -12.88 -6.94 11.01
C ASN A 241 -13.51 -6.22 12.20
N GLY A 242 -12.87 -6.31 13.37
CA GLY A 242 -13.26 -5.54 14.55
C GLY A 242 -12.79 -4.08 14.50
N ARG A 243 -12.96 -3.37 15.62
CA ARG A 243 -12.37 -2.05 15.81
C ARG A 243 -10.87 -2.16 16.04
N VAL A 244 -10.13 -1.22 15.44
CA VAL A 244 -8.70 -1.02 15.67
C VAL A 244 -8.44 0.03 16.77
N ARG A 245 -7.21 0.03 17.30
CA ARG A 245 -6.66 1.04 18.21
C ARG A 245 -5.47 1.75 17.55
N GLU A 246 -4.82 2.67 18.24
CA GLU A 246 -3.77 3.55 17.71
C GLU A 246 -2.47 2.78 17.38
N LYS A 247 -2.08 1.82 18.22
CA LYS A 247 -0.81 1.11 18.06
C LYS A 247 -0.81 0.20 16.83
N ARG A 248 0.24 0.28 16.02
CA ARG A 248 0.49 -0.54 14.83
C ARG A 248 1.58 -1.57 15.10
N ARG A 249 1.49 -2.69 14.39
CA ARG A 249 2.59 -3.63 14.14
C ARG A 249 2.96 -3.51 12.66
N PHE A 250 4.25 -3.65 12.38
CA PHE A 250 4.78 -3.71 11.03
C PHE A 250 5.68 -4.93 10.88
N ALA A 251 5.59 -5.60 9.74
CA ALA A 251 6.45 -6.71 9.35
C ALA A 251 6.74 -6.63 7.85
N THR A 252 7.84 -7.25 7.45
CA THR A 252 8.34 -7.25 6.07
C THR A 252 8.58 -8.69 5.62
N GLN A 253 8.46 -8.94 4.31
CA GLN A 253 8.87 -10.19 3.67
C GLN A 253 9.30 -9.91 2.23
N GLN A 254 10.28 -10.63 1.69
CA GLN A 254 10.78 -10.43 0.34
C GLN A 254 10.90 -11.75 -0.41
N PHE A 255 10.42 -11.78 -1.66
CA PHE A 255 10.54 -12.92 -2.56
C PHE A 255 11.06 -12.50 -3.93
N GLY A 256 11.88 -13.35 -4.57
CA GLY A 256 12.29 -13.12 -5.95
C GLY A 256 11.09 -13.15 -6.91
N ILE A 257 10.95 -12.12 -7.73
CA ILE A 257 9.84 -12.03 -8.71
C ILE A 257 9.90 -13.19 -9.69
N GLU A 258 11.09 -13.57 -10.17
CA GLU A 258 11.26 -14.69 -11.10
C GLU A 258 10.81 -16.02 -10.51
N ARG A 259 11.03 -16.23 -9.20
CA ARG A 259 10.52 -17.40 -8.47
C ARG A 259 8.99 -17.44 -8.54
N MET A 260 8.34 -16.32 -8.21
CA MET A 260 6.88 -16.21 -8.26
C MET A 260 6.31 -16.28 -9.68
N ARG A 261 7.00 -15.72 -10.69
CA ARG A 261 6.60 -15.79 -12.10
C ARG A 261 6.72 -17.22 -12.65
N THR A 262 7.76 -17.94 -12.26
CA THR A 262 7.94 -19.35 -12.64
C THR A 262 6.77 -20.19 -12.12
N LEU A 263 6.40 -19.99 -10.86
CA LEU A 263 5.20 -20.61 -10.28
C LEU A 263 3.92 -20.21 -11.01
N ALA A 264 3.74 -18.91 -11.28
CA ALA A 264 2.56 -18.41 -11.99
C ALA A 264 2.41 -19.05 -13.38
N ALA A 265 3.53 -19.17 -14.12
CA ALA A 265 3.55 -19.81 -15.43
C ALA A 265 3.18 -21.31 -15.34
N ALA A 266 3.77 -22.04 -14.38
CA ALA A 266 3.48 -23.46 -14.18
C ALA A 266 2.01 -23.71 -13.77
N ALA A 267 1.44 -22.82 -12.96
CA ALA A 267 0.04 -22.87 -12.53
C ALA A 267 -0.94 -22.20 -13.52
N GLN A 268 -0.46 -21.69 -14.67
CA GLN A 268 -1.24 -20.98 -15.69
C GLN A 268 -2.08 -19.81 -15.12
N CYS A 269 -1.51 -19.07 -14.18
CA CYS A 269 -2.13 -17.93 -13.52
C CYS A 269 -1.24 -16.67 -13.62
N THR A 270 -1.70 -15.56 -13.06
CA THR A 270 -0.95 -14.30 -13.04
C THR A 270 -0.12 -14.19 -11.75
N LEU A 271 0.90 -13.32 -11.77
CA LEU A 271 1.68 -12.99 -10.57
C LEU A 271 0.80 -12.51 -9.40
N ASN A 272 -0.27 -11.75 -9.68
CA ASN A 272 -1.20 -11.30 -8.66
C ASN A 272 -1.99 -12.45 -8.04
N ASP A 273 -2.33 -13.49 -8.81
CA ASP A 273 -3.01 -14.67 -8.28
C ASP A 273 -2.10 -15.43 -7.31
N VAL A 274 -0.80 -15.54 -7.62
CA VAL A 274 0.20 -16.10 -6.71
C VAL A 274 0.35 -15.27 -5.43
N VAL A 275 0.43 -13.94 -5.54
CA VAL A 275 0.47 -13.04 -4.35
C VAL A 275 -0.74 -13.28 -3.45
N LEU A 276 -1.94 -13.34 -4.01
CA LEU A 276 -3.17 -13.59 -3.26
C LEU A 276 -3.19 -14.99 -2.64
N ALA A 277 -2.72 -16.02 -3.35
CA ALA A 277 -2.66 -17.39 -2.85
C ALA A 277 -1.67 -17.55 -1.70
N VAL A 278 -0.51 -16.88 -1.78
CA VAL A 278 0.48 -16.81 -0.70
C VAL A 278 -0.12 -16.14 0.54
N CYS A 279 -0.76 -14.98 0.37
CA CYS A 279 -1.45 -14.29 1.47
C CYS A 279 -2.60 -15.14 2.05
N GLY A 280 -3.41 -15.77 1.20
CA GLY A 280 -4.52 -16.63 1.60
C GLY A 280 -4.06 -17.85 2.39
N GLY A 281 -2.99 -18.53 1.95
CA GLY A 281 -2.38 -19.64 2.69
C GLY A 281 -1.82 -19.21 4.04
N ALA A 282 -1.11 -18.08 4.09
CA ALA A 282 -0.57 -17.53 5.32
C ALA A 282 -1.68 -17.14 6.33
N LEU A 283 -2.74 -16.48 5.85
CA LEU A 283 -3.90 -16.11 6.67
C LEU A 283 -4.68 -17.32 7.15
N ARG A 284 -4.87 -18.33 6.29
CA ARG A 284 -5.53 -19.59 6.67
C ARG A 284 -4.79 -20.24 7.83
N ARG A 285 -3.48 -20.43 7.70
CA ARG A 285 -2.66 -21.01 8.79
C ARG A 285 -2.71 -20.15 10.04
N PHE A 286 -2.55 -18.83 9.91
CA PHE A 286 -2.58 -17.90 11.04
C PHE A 286 -3.89 -17.98 11.82
N LEU A 287 -5.03 -18.09 11.14
CA LEU A 287 -6.34 -18.19 11.78
C LEU A 287 -6.65 -19.60 12.31
N LEU A 288 -6.17 -20.67 11.65
CA LEU A 288 -6.29 -22.04 12.15
C LEU A 288 -5.53 -22.23 13.46
N GLU A 289 -4.30 -21.72 13.58
CA GLU A 289 -3.52 -21.79 14.83
C GLU A 289 -4.18 -21.04 16.02
N ARG A 290 -5.25 -20.29 15.75
CA ARG A 290 -5.97 -19.46 16.71
C ARG A 290 -7.41 -19.92 16.93
N ASP A 291 -7.84 -20.99 16.27
CA ASP A 291 -9.25 -21.44 16.25
C ASP A 291 -10.22 -20.32 15.82
N GLU A 292 -9.77 -19.44 14.93
CA GLU A 292 -10.48 -18.22 14.50
C GLU A 292 -10.77 -18.21 12.99
N LEU A 293 -10.50 -19.31 12.28
CA LEU A 293 -10.78 -19.42 10.85
C LEU A 293 -12.31 -19.50 10.62
N PRO A 294 -12.92 -18.57 9.87
CA PRO A 294 -14.34 -18.67 9.52
C PRO A 294 -14.60 -19.85 8.58
N ALA A 295 -15.83 -20.41 8.64
CA ALA A 295 -16.24 -21.50 7.76
C ALA A 295 -16.28 -21.10 6.27
N LYS A 296 -16.64 -19.83 5.98
CA LYS A 296 -16.60 -19.24 4.65
C LYS A 296 -15.23 -18.61 4.40
N SER A 297 -14.72 -18.69 3.16
CA SER A 297 -13.48 -18.01 2.79
C SER A 297 -13.47 -16.52 3.15
N LEU A 298 -12.33 -16.03 3.61
CA LEU A 298 -12.02 -14.60 3.62
C LEU A 298 -12.05 -14.03 2.20
N THR A 299 -12.35 -12.75 2.09
CA THR A 299 -12.27 -11.98 0.85
C THR A 299 -11.24 -10.86 0.94
N ALA A 300 -10.54 -10.63 -0.16
CA ALA A 300 -9.61 -9.52 -0.33
C ALA A 300 -10.22 -8.42 -1.19
N GLY A 301 -10.12 -7.17 -0.73
CA GLY A 301 -10.31 -5.99 -1.57
C GLY A 301 -9.00 -5.64 -2.24
N ILE A 302 -8.99 -5.65 -3.57
CA ILE A 302 -7.80 -5.45 -4.38
C ILE A 302 -7.96 -4.12 -5.12
N PRO A 303 -7.14 -3.11 -4.81
CA PRO A 303 -7.20 -1.83 -5.51
C PRO A 303 -6.81 -1.99 -6.98
N VAL A 304 -7.53 -1.33 -7.87
CA VAL A 304 -7.24 -1.26 -9.31
C VAL A 304 -7.19 0.20 -9.76
N SER A 305 -6.18 0.55 -10.55
CA SER A 305 -6.05 1.91 -11.09
C SER A 305 -7.17 2.20 -12.08
N VAL A 306 -7.84 3.33 -11.91
CA VAL A 306 -8.81 3.88 -12.88
C VAL A 306 -8.23 5.07 -13.66
N ARG A 307 -6.95 5.38 -13.47
CA ARG A 307 -6.28 6.49 -14.13
C ARG A 307 -6.09 6.22 -15.63
N PRO A 308 -6.39 7.18 -16.51
CA PRO A 308 -5.97 7.13 -17.92
C PRO A 308 -4.44 6.99 -18.03
N LYS A 309 -3.93 6.26 -19.03
CA LYS A 309 -2.48 6.00 -19.17
C LYS A 309 -1.65 7.28 -19.36
N ASP A 310 -2.24 8.34 -19.89
CA ASP A 310 -1.55 9.58 -20.27
C ASP A 310 -1.60 10.68 -19.19
N ASP A 311 -2.15 10.38 -18.01
CA ASP A 311 -2.26 11.34 -16.91
C ASP A 311 -1.11 11.17 -15.90
N GLU A 312 -0.27 12.21 -15.76
CA GLU A 312 0.86 12.28 -14.81
C GLU A 312 0.52 13.02 -13.50
N GLY A 313 -0.74 13.40 -13.30
CA GLY A 313 -1.20 14.14 -12.13
C GLY A 313 -0.99 13.43 -10.78
N THR A 314 -1.00 14.21 -9.71
CA THR A 314 -0.99 13.73 -8.31
C THR A 314 -2.43 13.62 -7.77
N GLY A 315 -2.66 12.69 -6.82
CA GLY A 315 -3.95 12.50 -6.13
C GLY A 315 -4.67 11.19 -6.47
N ASN A 316 -5.59 10.72 -5.62
CA ASN A 316 -6.13 9.36 -5.68
C ASN A 316 -6.98 9.04 -6.94
N ALA A 317 -6.67 7.92 -7.63
CA ALA A 317 -7.43 7.42 -8.79
C ALA A 317 -7.56 5.87 -8.77
N ILE A 318 -8.24 5.34 -7.76
CA ILE A 318 -8.31 3.90 -7.45
C ILE A 318 -9.78 3.45 -7.33
N SER A 319 -10.08 2.25 -7.84
CA SER A 319 -11.31 1.48 -7.56
C SER A 319 -10.95 0.13 -6.90
N PHE A 320 -11.94 -0.71 -6.58
CA PHE A 320 -11.72 -2.00 -5.92
C PHE A 320 -12.42 -3.14 -6.66
N ILE A 321 -11.74 -4.28 -6.75
CA ILE A 321 -12.39 -5.58 -6.96
C ILE A 321 -12.37 -6.36 -5.65
N VAL A 322 -13.35 -7.24 -5.45
CA VAL A 322 -13.39 -8.16 -4.32
C VAL A 322 -13.21 -9.58 -4.83
N ALA A 323 -12.28 -10.32 -4.23
CA ALA A 323 -12.00 -11.72 -4.60
C ALA A 323 -11.90 -12.60 -3.37
N SER A 324 -12.30 -13.86 -3.50
CA SER A 324 -12.08 -14.90 -2.49
C SER A 324 -10.59 -15.18 -2.32
N LEU A 325 -10.17 -15.51 -1.09
CA LEU A 325 -8.82 -15.99 -0.75
C LEU A 325 -8.75 -17.52 -0.61
N GLY A 326 -9.86 -18.23 -0.85
CA GLY A 326 -9.99 -19.68 -0.68
C GLY A 326 -9.52 -20.18 0.69
N THR A 327 -9.69 -19.39 1.76
CA THR A 327 -9.14 -19.74 3.08
C THR A 327 -9.89 -20.86 3.76
N ASP A 328 -11.05 -21.26 3.25
CA ASP A 328 -11.83 -22.44 3.60
C ASP A 328 -11.28 -23.73 2.96
N LEU A 329 -10.62 -23.62 1.81
CA LEU A 329 -10.00 -24.75 1.09
C LEU A 329 -8.67 -25.18 1.74
N PRO A 330 -8.54 -26.45 2.18
CA PRO A 330 -7.28 -26.98 2.72
C PRO A 330 -6.17 -27.05 1.68
N ASP A 331 -6.47 -27.59 0.50
CA ASP A 331 -5.47 -27.79 -0.56
C ASP A 331 -5.04 -26.46 -1.19
N ALA A 332 -3.72 -26.26 -1.31
CA ALA A 332 -3.16 -25.01 -1.82
C ALA A 332 -3.35 -24.84 -3.34
N GLY A 333 -3.40 -25.93 -4.10
CA GLY A 333 -3.68 -25.91 -5.53
C GLY A 333 -5.11 -25.52 -5.82
N GLU A 334 -6.08 -26.15 -5.15
CA GLU A 334 -7.50 -25.78 -5.21
C GLU A 334 -7.73 -24.32 -4.80
N ARG A 335 -7.07 -23.89 -3.71
CA ARG A 335 -7.11 -22.50 -3.24
C ARG A 335 -6.62 -21.53 -4.31
N LEU A 336 -5.48 -21.79 -4.96
CA LEU A 336 -4.99 -20.94 -6.06
C LEU A 336 -5.97 -20.88 -7.24
N MET A 337 -6.58 -22.01 -7.61
CA MET A 337 -7.55 -22.08 -8.71
C MET A 337 -8.85 -21.33 -8.40
N ALA A 338 -9.35 -21.43 -7.17
CA ALA A 338 -10.50 -20.68 -6.69
C ALA A 338 -10.22 -19.17 -6.70
N ILE A 339 -9.06 -18.74 -6.20
CA ILE A 339 -8.61 -17.34 -6.25
C ILE A 339 -8.56 -16.83 -7.68
N ARG A 340 -7.88 -17.55 -8.59
CA ARG A 340 -7.78 -17.19 -10.01
C ARG A 340 -9.15 -17.00 -10.64
N THR A 341 -10.08 -17.91 -10.37
CA THR A 341 -11.45 -17.84 -10.90
C THR A 341 -12.18 -16.60 -10.37
N SER A 342 -12.12 -16.36 -9.06
CA SER A 342 -12.75 -15.22 -8.40
C SER A 342 -12.19 -13.87 -8.91
N VAL A 343 -10.87 -13.75 -9.02
CA VAL A 343 -10.20 -12.56 -9.58
C VAL A 343 -10.59 -12.32 -11.03
N ARG A 344 -10.68 -13.37 -11.85
CA ARG A 344 -11.10 -13.26 -13.26
C ARG A 344 -12.51 -12.71 -13.38
N HIS A 345 -13.46 -13.21 -12.60
CA HIS A 345 -14.85 -12.74 -12.63
C HIS A 345 -14.97 -11.30 -12.13
N ALA A 346 -14.30 -10.96 -11.03
CA ALA A 346 -14.31 -9.61 -10.49
C ALA A 346 -13.68 -8.58 -11.46
N LYS A 347 -12.57 -8.94 -12.12
CA LYS A 347 -11.97 -8.11 -13.17
C LYS A 347 -12.88 -7.95 -14.38
N ALA A 348 -13.50 -9.03 -14.86
CA ALA A 348 -14.40 -8.98 -16.00
C ALA A 348 -15.61 -8.06 -15.73
N HIS A 349 -16.16 -8.10 -14.51
CA HIS A 349 -17.23 -7.18 -14.10
C HIS A 349 -16.79 -5.72 -14.19
N VAL A 350 -15.66 -5.36 -13.57
CA VAL A 350 -15.16 -3.97 -13.60
C VAL A 350 -14.76 -3.52 -15.01
N GLN A 351 -14.17 -4.40 -15.82
CA GLN A 351 -13.80 -4.10 -17.21
C GLN A 351 -15.01 -3.93 -18.13
N GLY A 352 -16.15 -4.53 -17.80
CA GLY A 352 -17.41 -4.34 -18.52
C GLY A 352 -18.08 -2.99 -18.25
N LEU A 353 -17.63 -2.23 -17.25
CA LEU A 353 -18.20 -0.93 -16.91
C LEU A 353 -17.68 0.17 -17.84
N PRO A 354 -18.54 1.13 -18.27
CA PRO A 354 -18.09 2.31 -18.99
C PRO A 354 -17.08 3.12 -18.17
N ARG A 355 -15.93 3.47 -18.76
CA ARG A 355 -14.86 4.23 -18.06
C ARG A 355 -15.37 5.52 -17.41
N GLN A 356 -16.28 6.23 -18.08
CA GLN A 356 -16.89 7.47 -17.59
C GLN A 356 -17.71 7.28 -16.29
N ALA A 357 -18.19 6.07 -16.02
CA ALA A 357 -18.99 5.75 -14.83
C ALA A 357 -18.14 5.22 -13.65
N MET A 358 -16.83 4.97 -13.85
CA MET A 358 -15.97 4.31 -12.86
C MET A 358 -15.87 5.09 -11.54
N THR A 359 -15.79 6.42 -11.60
CA THR A 359 -15.74 7.27 -10.39
C THR A 359 -17.03 7.13 -9.58
N GLN A 360 -18.19 7.21 -10.24
CA GLN A 360 -19.50 7.11 -9.59
C GLN A 360 -19.75 5.70 -9.04
N TYR A 361 -19.38 4.67 -9.80
CA TYR A 361 -19.41 3.28 -9.36
C TYR A 361 -18.58 3.10 -8.08
N THR A 362 -17.35 3.60 -8.07
CA THR A 362 -16.45 3.51 -6.91
C THR A 362 -17.01 4.26 -5.70
N MET A 363 -17.57 5.45 -5.89
CA MET A 363 -18.22 6.21 -4.81
C MET A 363 -19.39 5.45 -4.20
N LEU A 364 -20.27 4.89 -5.03
CA LEU A 364 -21.43 4.12 -4.57
C LEU A 364 -21.01 2.82 -3.88
N LEU A 365 -19.99 2.16 -4.41
CA LEU A 365 -19.39 0.95 -3.84
C LEU A 365 -18.83 1.25 -2.43
N MET A 366 -18.07 2.33 -2.26
CA MET A 366 -17.46 2.73 -0.99
C MET A 366 -18.43 3.41 0.00
N ALA A 367 -19.57 3.93 -0.45
CA ALA A 367 -20.47 4.76 0.36
C ALA A 367 -20.92 4.11 1.68
N PRO A 368 -21.31 2.82 1.73
CA PRO A 368 -21.69 2.19 3.00
C PRO A 368 -20.51 2.12 3.97
N THR A 369 -19.31 1.76 3.49
CA THR A 369 -18.10 1.75 4.30
C THR A 369 -17.80 3.13 4.86
N MET A 370 -17.83 4.17 4.02
CA MET A 370 -17.62 5.56 4.45
C MET A 370 -18.66 6.01 5.48
N LEU A 371 -19.93 5.67 5.28
CA LEU A 371 -20.99 5.98 6.24
C LEU A 371 -20.72 5.33 7.61
N THR A 372 -20.29 4.07 7.64
CA THR A 372 -19.97 3.40 8.91
C THR A 372 -18.79 4.04 9.64
N LEU A 373 -17.76 4.49 8.91
CA LEU A 373 -16.60 5.16 9.48
C LEU A 373 -16.98 6.54 10.02
N LEU A 374 -17.72 7.34 9.25
CA LEU A 374 -18.16 8.69 9.64
C LEU A 374 -19.14 8.70 10.82
N THR A 375 -19.97 7.66 10.96
CA THR A 375 -20.92 7.52 12.07
C THR A 375 -20.34 6.82 13.29
N GLY A 376 -19.07 6.39 13.24
CA GLY A 376 -18.38 5.72 14.36
C GLY A 376 -18.81 4.27 14.63
N ILE A 377 -19.64 3.68 13.77
CA ILE A 377 -20.07 2.27 13.84
C ILE A 377 -19.14 1.33 13.07
N GLY A 378 -18.10 1.84 12.40
CA GLY A 378 -17.09 1.05 11.70
C GLY A 378 -16.55 -0.11 12.55
N GLY A 379 -16.36 -1.27 11.92
CA GLY A 379 -15.96 -2.51 12.60
C GLY A 379 -17.05 -3.15 13.49
N ARG A 380 -18.30 -2.70 13.39
CA ARG A 380 -19.48 -3.36 14.01
C ARG A 380 -20.48 -3.90 12.99
N THR A 381 -20.32 -3.56 11.72
CA THR A 381 -21.12 -4.07 10.60
C THR A 381 -20.35 -5.14 9.83
N PRO A 382 -21.02 -5.98 9.03
CA PRO A 382 -20.34 -6.86 8.09
C PRO A 382 -19.35 -6.05 7.24
N PRO A 383 -18.10 -6.53 7.10
CA PRO A 383 -17.08 -5.81 6.35
C PRO A 383 -17.39 -5.93 4.86
N MET A 384 -17.02 -4.89 4.11
CA MET A 384 -17.09 -4.94 2.65
C MET A 384 -16.25 -6.09 2.07
N PHE A 385 -15.07 -6.27 2.63
CA PHE A 385 -14.13 -7.36 2.40
C PHE A 385 -13.22 -7.49 3.63
N ASN A 386 -12.67 -8.67 3.88
CA ASN A 386 -11.97 -8.94 5.15
C ASN A 386 -10.63 -8.19 5.27
N ILE A 387 -9.92 -8.04 4.17
CA ILE A 387 -8.54 -7.52 4.13
C ILE A 387 -8.26 -6.78 2.83
N THR A 388 -7.47 -5.70 2.90
CA THR A 388 -6.93 -5.07 1.68
C THR A 388 -5.63 -5.76 1.30
N ILE A 389 -5.53 -6.22 0.05
CA ILE A 389 -4.27 -6.72 -0.54
C ILE A 389 -3.97 -5.91 -1.79
N SER A 390 -2.89 -5.15 -1.75
CA SER A 390 -2.47 -4.27 -2.85
C SER A 390 -1.14 -4.74 -3.44
N ASN A 391 -0.95 -4.53 -4.74
CA ASN A 391 0.32 -4.76 -5.43
C ASN A 391 0.64 -3.55 -6.31
N VAL A 392 1.70 -2.82 -5.95
CA VAL A 392 2.14 -1.61 -6.63
C VAL A 392 3.38 -1.94 -7.48
N PRO A 393 3.34 -1.74 -8.81
CA PRO A 393 4.53 -1.85 -9.62
C PRO A 393 5.52 -0.74 -9.26
N GLY A 394 6.77 -1.13 -9.06
CA GLY A 394 7.89 -0.22 -8.85
C GLY A 394 9.07 -0.49 -9.79
N PRO A 395 10.20 0.19 -9.57
CA PRO A 395 11.31 0.23 -10.52
C PRO A 395 11.93 -1.15 -10.74
N ASP A 396 12.21 -1.48 -12.00
CA ASP A 396 12.81 -2.75 -12.41
C ASP A 396 14.34 -2.80 -12.24
N LYS A 397 14.98 -1.64 -12.06
CA LYS A 397 16.42 -1.49 -11.90
C LYS A 397 16.80 -1.03 -10.49
N PRO A 398 17.99 -1.40 -10.01
CA PRO A 398 18.55 -0.85 -8.78
C PRO A 398 18.63 0.68 -8.84
N LEU A 399 18.34 1.31 -7.72
CA LEU A 399 18.32 2.76 -7.52
C LEU A 399 19.26 3.11 -6.38
N TYR A 400 19.85 4.29 -6.48
CA TYR A 400 20.86 4.79 -5.58
C TYR A 400 20.48 6.17 -5.07
N PHE A 401 20.80 6.42 -3.81
CA PHE A 401 20.61 7.71 -3.15
C PHE A 401 21.84 8.04 -2.31
N ARG A 402 22.48 9.20 -2.54
CA ARG A 402 23.72 9.61 -1.83
C ARG A 402 24.84 8.56 -1.89
N GLY A 403 24.95 7.86 -3.01
CA GLY A 403 25.90 6.77 -3.25
C GLY A 403 25.47 5.42 -2.66
N ALA A 404 24.43 5.38 -1.82
CA ALA A 404 23.91 4.19 -1.19
C ALA A 404 22.94 3.46 -2.13
N GLU A 405 23.06 2.15 -2.24
CA GLU A 405 22.16 1.32 -3.04
C GLU A 405 20.90 1.00 -2.25
N MET A 406 19.72 1.27 -2.79
CA MET A 406 18.47 0.80 -2.19
C MET A 406 18.34 -0.70 -2.43
N VAL A 407 18.10 -1.47 -1.38
CA VAL A 407 18.03 -2.95 -1.44
C VAL A 407 16.60 -3.47 -1.32
N SER A 408 15.69 -2.66 -0.78
CA SER A 408 14.28 -3.02 -0.63
C SER A 408 13.44 -1.79 -0.36
N ILE A 409 12.17 -1.85 -0.76
CA ILE A 409 11.14 -0.88 -0.41
C ILE A 409 9.90 -1.61 0.09
N TYR A 410 9.48 -1.31 1.33
CA TYR A 410 8.31 -1.92 1.95
C TYR A 410 7.24 -0.87 2.24
N PRO A 411 6.02 -1.02 1.69
CA PRO A 411 4.94 -0.09 1.94
C PRO A 411 4.27 -0.34 3.30
N ALA A 412 4.13 0.71 4.10
CA ALA A 412 3.34 0.72 5.33
C ALA A 412 1.97 1.36 5.05
N SER A 413 0.95 0.53 4.86
CA SER A 413 -0.39 1.00 4.48
C SER A 413 -1.28 1.35 5.69
N ILE A 414 -2.53 1.73 5.41
CA ILE A 414 -3.53 2.15 6.39
C ILE A 414 -4.32 0.94 6.89
N VAL A 415 -4.66 0.95 8.18
CA VAL A 415 -5.68 0.08 8.78
C VAL A 415 -6.81 0.95 9.32
N THR A 416 -8.04 0.50 9.13
CA THR A 416 -9.25 1.22 9.51
C THR A 416 -10.16 0.35 10.37
N HIS A 417 -11.17 0.94 11.01
CA HIS A 417 -12.19 0.17 11.71
C HIS A 417 -12.89 -0.77 10.72
N GLY A 418 -12.92 -2.07 11.01
CA GLY A 418 -13.39 -3.09 10.07
C GLY A 418 -12.29 -3.75 9.24
N GLN A 419 -11.04 -3.26 9.30
CA GLN A 419 -9.90 -3.81 8.55
C GLN A 419 -8.61 -3.66 9.36
N ALA A 420 -8.37 -4.61 10.25
CA ALA A 420 -7.28 -4.58 11.23
C ALA A 420 -5.92 -5.01 10.69
N LEU A 421 -5.87 -5.50 9.45
CA LEU A 421 -4.66 -5.90 8.74
C LEU A 421 -4.73 -5.40 7.30
N ASN A 422 -3.60 -4.94 6.78
CA ASN A 422 -3.41 -4.55 5.39
C ASN A 422 -2.09 -5.15 4.91
N ILE A 423 -2.10 -5.75 3.71
CA ILE A 423 -0.91 -6.30 3.06
C ILE A 423 -0.71 -5.55 1.75
N THR A 424 0.40 -4.83 1.64
CA THR A 424 0.75 -4.14 0.40
C THR A 424 2.07 -4.69 -0.10
N CYS A 425 2.12 -5.02 -1.38
CA CYS A 425 3.30 -5.51 -2.06
C CYS A 425 3.83 -4.43 -2.99
N GLU A 426 5.14 -4.37 -3.13
CA GLU A 426 5.81 -3.51 -4.10
C GLU A 426 6.93 -4.25 -4.82
N SER A 427 6.91 -4.20 -6.16
CA SER A 427 8.00 -4.78 -6.95
C SER A 427 9.17 -3.80 -7.04
N TYR A 428 10.38 -4.27 -6.75
CA TYR A 428 11.60 -3.46 -6.86
C TYR A 428 12.80 -4.32 -7.23
N ALA A 429 13.53 -3.95 -8.29
CA ALA A 429 14.80 -4.57 -8.69
C ALA A 429 14.79 -6.11 -8.69
N GLY A 430 13.73 -6.71 -9.25
CA GLY A 430 13.56 -8.17 -9.32
C GLY A 430 13.04 -8.84 -8.04
N GLN A 431 12.71 -8.08 -7.00
CA GLN A 431 12.14 -8.54 -5.74
C GLN A 431 10.69 -8.06 -5.57
N MET A 432 9.85 -8.90 -4.97
CA MET A 432 8.51 -8.55 -4.50
C MET A 432 8.59 -8.34 -2.99
N ASN A 433 8.36 -7.11 -2.56
CA ASN A 433 8.50 -6.68 -1.17
C ASN A 433 7.12 -6.54 -0.53
N PHE A 434 6.84 -7.33 0.49
CA PHE A 434 5.57 -7.33 1.21
C PHE A 434 5.73 -6.52 2.48
N GLY A 435 4.89 -5.50 2.65
CA GLY A 435 4.68 -4.79 3.91
C GLY A 435 3.36 -5.20 4.54
N PHE A 436 3.40 -5.56 5.82
CA PHE A 436 2.23 -5.95 6.60
C PHE A 436 2.01 -4.91 7.68
N THR A 437 0.91 -4.16 7.61
CA THR A 437 0.51 -3.21 8.66
C THR A 437 -0.71 -3.75 9.38
N ALA A 438 -0.65 -3.85 10.70
CA ALA A 438 -1.79 -4.31 11.50
C ALA A 438 -2.02 -3.50 12.76
N CYS A 439 -3.25 -3.51 13.25
CA CYS A 439 -3.56 -3.08 14.61
C CYS A 439 -2.87 -4.01 15.61
N HIS A 440 -2.05 -3.43 16.49
CA HIS A 440 -1.20 -4.17 17.43
C HIS A 440 -1.98 -5.10 18.35
N THR A 441 -3.16 -4.66 18.82
CA THR A 441 -3.98 -5.42 19.78
C THR A 441 -4.97 -6.37 19.09
N THR A 442 -5.48 -5.99 17.92
CA THR A 442 -6.49 -6.79 17.20
C THR A 442 -5.86 -7.98 16.48
N VAL A 443 -4.61 -7.85 16.02
CA VAL A 443 -3.88 -8.90 15.32
C VAL A 443 -2.58 -9.19 16.08
N PRO A 444 -2.65 -9.86 17.25
CA PRO A 444 -1.46 -10.19 18.03
C PRO A 444 -0.54 -11.12 17.21
N SER A 445 0.77 -10.92 17.34
CA SER A 445 1.78 -11.73 16.64
C SER A 445 1.64 -11.75 15.12
N MET A 446 1.12 -10.67 14.51
CA MET A 446 0.94 -10.53 13.07
C MET A 446 2.19 -10.88 12.25
N GLN A 447 3.40 -10.68 12.79
CA GLN A 447 4.65 -11.04 12.13
C GLN A 447 4.71 -12.51 11.69
N LYS A 448 3.96 -13.40 12.34
CA LYS A 448 3.79 -14.80 11.90
C LYS A 448 3.21 -14.90 10.49
N VAL A 449 2.30 -14.02 10.09
CA VAL A 449 1.73 -14.01 8.73
C VAL A 449 2.84 -13.79 7.68
N ALA A 450 3.78 -12.88 7.95
CA ALA A 450 4.92 -12.64 7.05
C ALA A 450 5.83 -13.89 6.92
N VAL A 451 6.01 -14.63 8.00
CA VAL A 451 6.74 -15.92 7.99
C VAL A 451 5.94 -16.97 7.20
N TYR A 452 4.64 -17.10 7.48
CA TYR A 452 3.78 -18.11 6.84
C TYR A 452 3.59 -17.87 5.33
N CYS A 453 3.81 -16.65 4.83
CA CYS A 453 3.88 -16.40 3.39
C CYS A 453 5.02 -17.18 2.72
N ALA A 454 6.17 -17.36 3.38
CA ALA A 454 7.28 -18.13 2.81
C ALA A 454 6.92 -19.62 2.70
N ASP A 455 6.25 -20.15 3.73
CA ASP A 455 5.76 -21.52 3.76
C ASP A 455 4.67 -21.76 2.71
N ALA A 456 3.71 -20.83 2.59
CA ALA A 456 2.65 -20.90 1.59
C ALA A 456 3.18 -20.85 0.15
N LEU A 457 4.23 -20.05 -0.11
CA LEU A 457 4.89 -20.05 -1.41
C LEU A 457 5.58 -21.40 -1.69
N ALA A 458 6.29 -21.95 -0.70
CA ALA A 458 6.96 -23.24 -0.83
C ALA A 458 5.96 -24.40 -1.04
N GLU A 459 4.80 -24.36 -0.40
CA GLU A 459 3.70 -25.33 -0.59
C GLU A 459 3.19 -25.32 -2.04
N LEU A 460 2.93 -24.14 -2.61
CA LEU A 460 2.51 -24.01 -4.00
C LEU A 460 3.58 -24.51 -4.98
N GLU A 461 4.85 -24.23 -4.71
CA GLU A 461 5.96 -24.72 -5.52
C GLU A 461 6.05 -26.25 -5.53
N GLN A 462 5.79 -26.91 -4.39
CA GLN A 462 5.77 -28.37 -4.33
C GLN A 462 4.67 -29.00 -5.17
N ILE A 463 3.56 -28.28 -5.39
CA ILE A 463 2.41 -28.74 -6.18
C ILE A 463 2.65 -28.51 -7.67
N PHE A 464 3.08 -27.31 -8.05
CA PHE A 464 3.10 -26.89 -9.46
C PHE A 464 4.47 -27.01 -10.14
N LEU A 465 5.57 -27.02 -9.38
CA LEU A 465 6.91 -27.14 -9.96
C LEU A 465 7.39 -28.59 -9.94
N PRO A 466 8.16 -29.02 -10.96
CA PRO A 466 8.76 -30.35 -10.96
C PRO A 466 9.70 -30.48 -9.75
N LYS A 467 9.63 -31.63 -9.06
CA LYS A 467 10.55 -31.93 -7.96
C LYS A 467 11.99 -31.82 -8.48
N PRO A 468 12.88 -31.08 -7.81
CA PRO A 468 14.27 -31.00 -8.23
C PRO A 468 14.84 -32.43 -8.32
N ALA A 469 15.44 -32.75 -9.46
CA ALA A 469 16.04 -34.07 -9.67
C ALA A 469 17.01 -34.35 -8.52
N ALA A 470 16.85 -35.51 -7.87
CA ALA A 470 17.72 -35.92 -6.78
C ALA A 470 19.18 -35.84 -7.28
N LYS A 471 20.00 -34.99 -6.65
CA LYS A 471 21.43 -34.91 -6.97
C LYS A 471 22.00 -36.32 -6.89
N LYS A 472 22.38 -36.91 -8.04
CA LYS A 472 23.11 -38.18 -8.08
C LYS A 472 24.33 -38.02 -7.18
N ARG A 473 24.37 -38.74 -6.06
CA ARG A 473 25.54 -38.80 -5.18
C ARG A 473 26.73 -39.18 -6.05
N ALA A 474 27.76 -38.33 -6.08
CA ALA A 474 29.01 -38.65 -6.73
C ALA A 474 29.56 -39.98 -6.16
N PRO A 475 30.08 -40.89 -6.99
CA PRO A 475 30.60 -42.17 -6.53
C PRO A 475 31.71 -41.91 -5.52
N ARG A 476 31.58 -42.52 -4.34
CA ARG A 476 32.57 -42.47 -3.25
C ARG A 476 33.91 -42.97 -3.82
N ARG A 477 34.92 -42.10 -3.94
CA ARG A 477 36.29 -42.51 -4.26
C ARG A 477 36.71 -43.58 -3.25
N LYS A 478 36.91 -44.83 -3.73
CA LYS A 478 37.57 -45.87 -2.94
C LYS A 478 38.95 -45.35 -2.56
N LYS A 479 39.22 -45.24 -1.25
CA LYS A 479 40.58 -45.06 -0.75
C LYS A 479 41.36 -46.31 -1.16
N THR A 480 42.33 -46.16 -2.05
CA THR A 480 43.42 -47.12 -2.19
C THR A 480 44.19 -47.14 -0.87
N ALA A 481 44.22 -48.30 -0.24
CA ALA A 481 45.22 -48.60 0.79
C ALA A 481 46.58 -48.65 0.08
N ALA A 482 47.56 -47.93 0.62
CA ALA A 482 48.95 -48.11 0.28
C ALA A 482 49.65 -48.53 1.57
N ASP A 483 50.34 -49.67 1.47
CA ASP A 483 51.34 -50.17 2.42
C ASP A 483 52.54 -49.23 2.55
#